data_AF-F3G9M7-F1
#
_entry.id   AF-F3G9M7-F1
#
_cell.length_a   1.000
_cell.length_b   1.000
_cell.length_c   1.000
_cell.angle_alpha   90.00
_cell.angle_beta   90.00
_cell.angle_gamma   90.00
#
_symmetry.space_group_name_H-M   'P 1'
#
loop_
_entity.id
_entity.type
_entity.pdbx_description
1 polymer ?
#
loop_
_entity_poly.entity_id
_entity_poly.type
_entity_poly.pdbx_seq_one_letter_code
_entity_poly.pdbx_strand_id
1 'polypeptide(L)'
;MPVIHYLLRLSLPRVSISFLAVLCSGVFASAALAGDETQLIESLNAYRSQAQRCGEQVSMELPPLTSDARLVLPASGNLDLQQALTRASYPMVTVQAISLSGPNNADAALKAV
;
A
#
# COMPACT_ATOMS: atom_id res chain seq x y z
N MET A 1 71.77 -26.39 9.89
CA MET A 1 70.41 -25.95 9.51
C MET A 1 69.39 -26.97 10.00
N PRO A 2 68.80 -26.73 11.18
CA PRO A 2 67.44 -27.20 11.44
C PRO A 2 66.59 -26.27 12.36
N VAL A 3 65.26 -26.39 12.18
CA VAL A 3 64.18 -26.33 13.20
C VAL A 3 63.99 -25.04 14.01
N ILE A 4 62.80 -24.42 13.88
CA ILE A 4 61.87 -24.11 14.99
C ILE A 4 60.46 -23.87 14.41
N HIS A 5 59.52 -24.73 14.83
CA HIS A 5 58.07 -24.59 14.70
C HIS A 5 57.59 -23.48 15.65
N TYR A 6 56.98 -22.41 15.12
CA TYR A 6 56.23 -21.46 15.95
C TYR A 6 54.74 -21.83 15.95
N LEU A 7 54.32 -22.57 16.97
CA LEU A 7 52.90 -22.81 17.26
C LEU A 7 52.30 -21.54 17.86
N LEU A 8 51.75 -20.66 17.02
CA LEU A 8 50.82 -19.63 17.51
C LEU A 8 49.40 -20.16 17.36
N ARG A 9 48.96 -20.93 18.37
CA ARG A 9 47.55 -21.09 18.70
C ARG A 9 46.96 -19.70 18.88
N LEU A 10 46.37 -19.13 17.83
CA LEU A 10 45.55 -17.94 17.96
C LEU A 10 44.26 -18.39 18.66
N SER A 11 44.20 -18.20 19.98
CA SER A 11 42.98 -18.32 20.76
C SER A 11 41.98 -17.30 20.24
N LEU A 12 41.07 -17.72 19.34
CA LEU A 12 39.95 -16.89 18.88
C LEU A 12 39.10 -16.48 20.09
N PRO A 13 38.95 -15.17 20.39
CA PRO A 13 38.10 -14.74 21.47
C PRO A 13 36.63 -14.96 21.06
N ARG A 14 36.01 -16.03 21.59
CA ARG A 14 34.56 -16.35 21.43
C ARG A 14 33.64 -15.18 21.79
N VAL A 15 34.13 -14.19 22.53
CA VAL A 15 33.40 -12.99 22.97
C VAL A 15 33.10 -12.03 21.82
N SER A 16 33.96 -11.98 20.79
CA SER A 16 33.80 -11.01 19.68
C SER A 16 32.68 -11.39 18.70
N ILE A 17 32.37 -12.69 18.58
CA ILE A 17 31.34 -13.19 17.65
C ILE A 17 29.93 -12.92 18.20
N SER A 18 29.75 -12.97 19.52
CA SER A 18 28.44 -12.71 20.14
C SER A 18 28.00 -11.24 20.05
N PHE A 19 28.94 -10.29 20.07
CA PHE A 19 28.60 -8.87 19.97
C PHE A 19 28.20 -8.45 18.55
N LEU A 20 28.78 -9.08 17.52
CA LEU A 20 28.46 -8.77 16.13
C LEU A 20 27.08 -9.31 15.70
N ALA A 21 26.62 -10.41 16.32
CA ALA A 21 25.32 -11.00 16.02
C ALA A 21 24.13 -10.17 16.56
N VAL A 22 24.32 -9.46 17.67
CA VAL A 22 23.26 -8.62 18.27
C VAL A 22 23.05 -7.31 17.49
N LEU A 23 24.10 -6.78 16.85
CA LEU A 23 24.03 -5.51 16.10
C LEU A 23 23.30 -5.61 14.75
N CYS A 24 23.12 -6.81 14.17
CA CYS A 24 22.44 -6.97 12.87
C CYS A 24 20.93 -7.23 12.95
N SER A 25 20.33 -7.33 14.15
CA SER A 25 18.88 -7.60 14.28
C SER A 25 17.99 -6.36 14.11
N GLY A 26 18.57 -5.19 13.90
CA GLY A 26 17.85 -3.94 13.62
C GLY A 26 17.50 -3.74 12.14
N VAL A 27 17.14 -4.81 11.41
CA VAL A 27 16.66 -4.70 10.03
C VAL A 27 15.33 -3.94 10.04
N PHE A 28 15.45 -2.63 9.85
CA PHE A 28 14.57 -1.74 9.11
C PHE A 28 13.18 -2.34 8.79
N ALA A 29 12.25 -2.24 9.73
CA ALA A 29 10.83 -2.30 9.40
C ALA A 29 10.44 -0.95 8.77
N SER A 30 10.88 -0.71 7.53
CA SER A 30 10.27 0.32 6.70
C SER A 30 8.86 -0.15 6.39
N ALA A 31 7.90 0.24 7.23
CA ALA A 31 6.51 0.27 6.83
C ALA A 31 6.46 1.21 5.62
N ALA A 32 6.42 0.64 4.41
CA ALA A 32 6.05 1.38 3.23
C ALA A 32 4.62 1.86 3.48
N LEU A 33 4.49 3.11 3.91
CA LEU A 33 3.20 3.78 4.02
C LEU A 33 2.66 3.85 2.60
N ALA A 34 1.79 2.90 2.26
CA ALA A 34 0.95 2.99 1.08
C ALA A 34 0.22 4.33 1.20
N GLY A 35 0.37 5.20 0.19
CA GLY A 35 -0.26 6.52 0.24
C GLY A 35 -1.78 6.39 0.43
N ASP A 36 -2.41 7.40 1.03
CA ASP A 36 -3.85 7.38 1.37
C ASP A 36 -4.74 6.93 0.20
N GLU A 37 -4.40 7.31 -1.04
CA GLU A 37 -5.10 6.86 -2.25
C GLU A 37 -5.07 5.34 -2.42
N THR A 38 -3.90 4.72 -2.28
CA THR A 38 -3.73 3.27 -2.40
C THR A 38 -4.42 2.53 -1.25
N GLN A 39 -4.36 3.06 -0.02
CA GLN A 39 -5.06 2.50 1.13
C GLN A 39 -6.59 2.58 0.95
N LEU A 40 -7.10 3.66 0.36
CA LEU A 40 -8.53 3.81 0.09
C LEU A 40 -9.02 2.81 -0.97
N ILE A 41 -8.27 2.61 -2.06
CA ILE A 41 -8.62 1.63 -3.09
C ILE A 41 -8.61 0.21 -2.51
N GLU A 42 -7.62 -0.13 -1.70
CA GLU A 42 -7.52 -1.44 -1.06
C GLU A 42 -8.69 -1.69 -0.10
N SER A 43 -8.99 -0.74 0.78
CA SER A 43 -10.10 -0.85 1.73
C SER A 43 -11.47 -0.90 1.03
N LEU A 44 -11.65 -0.15 -0.07
CA LEU A 44 -12.84 -0.23 -0.90
C LEU A 44 -12.97 -1.60 -1.60
N ASN A 45 -11.87 -2.14 -2.13
CA ASN A 45 -11.87 -3.47 -2.74
C ASN A 45 -12.16 -4.57 -1.72
N ALA A 46 -11.62 -4.47 -0.51
CA ALA A 46 -11.94 -5.37 0.60
C ALA A 46 -13.42 -5.28 1.02
N TYR A 47 -14.04 -4.11 0.92
CA TYR A 47 -15.48 -3.96 1.13
C TYR A 47 -16.29 -4.61 0.01
N ARG A 48 -15.86 -4.46 -1.25
CA ARG A 48 -16.51 -5.03 -2.44
C ARG A 48 -16.38 -6.56 -2.53
N SER A 49 -15.33 -7.13 -1.94
CA SER A 49 -15.11 -8.57 -1.86
C SER A 49 -15.96 -9.26 -0.78
N GLN A 50 -16.78 -8.51 -0.04
CA GLN A 50 -17.70 -9.08 0.94
C GLN A 50 -19.09 -9.21 0.33
N ALA A 51 -19.73 -10.36 0.50
CA ALA A 51 -21.13 -10.53 0.13
C ALA A 51 -22.02 -9.65 1.02
N GLN A 52 -22.54 -8.57 0.46
CA GLN A 52 -23.39 -7.62 1.19
C GLN A 52 -24.85 -8.05 1.15
N ARG A 53 -25.59 -7.86 2.25
CA ARG A 53 -27.04 -8.05 2.26
C ARG A 53 -27.73 -6.68 2.24
N CYS A 54 -28.42 -6.39 1.16
CA CYS A 54 -29.26 -5.20 1.01
C CYS A 54 -30.72 -5.65 1.16
N GLY A 55 -31.21 -5.68 2.40
CA GLY A 55 -32.54 -6.24 2.71
C GLY A 55 -32.60 -7.74 2.45
N GLU A 56 -33.56 -8.18 1.62
CA GLU A 56 -33.70 -9.58 1.23
C GLU A 56 -32.74 -10.00 0.09
N GLN A 57 -32.02 -9.04 -0.50
CA GLN A 57 -31.12 -9.30 -1.61
C GLN A 57 -29.68 -9.46 -1.12
N VAL A 58 -29.03 -10.54 -1.55
CA VAL A 58 -27.59 -10.73 -1.35
C VAL A 58 -26.88 -10.19 -2.59
N SER A 59 -26.11 -9.11 -2.42
CA SER A 59 -25.13 -8.71 -3.41
C SER A 59 -24.02 -9.74 -3.43
N MET A 60 -23.80 -10.34 -4.60
CA MET A 60 -22.61 -11.15 -4.83
C MET A 60 -21.36 -10.28 -4.78
N GLU A 61 -20.24 -10.95 -4.57
CA GLU A 61 -18.91 -10.36 -4.59
C GLU A 61 -18.69 -9.57 -5.88
N LEU A 62 -18.36 -8.29 -5.76
CA LEU A 62 -18.11 -7.47 -6.94
C LEU A 62 -16.64 -7.57 -7.34
N PRO A 63 -16.33 -7.54 -8.64
CA PRO A 63 -14.95 -7.53 -9.08
C PRO A 63 -14.20 -6.32 -8.49
N PRO A 64 -12.91 -6.49 -8.18
CA PRO A 64 -12.10 -5.43 -7.62
C PRO A 64 -11.95 -4.30 -8.63
N LEU A 65 -11.88 -3.08 -8.10
CA LEU A 65 -11.54 -1.89 -8.86
C LEU A 65 -10.04 -1.92 -9.18
N THR A 66 -9.71 -1.61 -10.43
CA THR A 66 -8.34 -1.39 -10.86
C THR A 66 -8.01 0.09 -10.77
N SER A 67 -6.84 0.44 -10.24
CA SER A 67 -6.32 1.79 -10.33
C SER A 67 -5.92 2.07 -11.79
N ASP A 68 -6.53 3.06 -12.43
CA ASP A 68 -6.15 3.54 -13.76
C ASP A 68 -5.64 4.97 -13.65
N ALA A 69 -4.40 5.21 -14.06
CA ALA A 69 -3.77 6.53 -13.99
C ALA A 69 -4.54 7.60 -14.80
N ARG A 70 -5.32 7.20 -15.80
CA ARG A 70 -6.18 8.10 -16.59
C ARG A 70 -7.37 8.65 -15.79
N LEU A 71 -7.72 8.00 -14.67
CA LEU A 71 -8.79 8.41 -13.78
C LEU A 71 -8.29 9.27 -12.60
N VAL A 72 -6.99 9.55 -12.53
CA VAL A 72 -6.42 10.49 -11.55
C VAL A 72 -6.75 11.90 -11.99
N LEU A 73 -7.88 12.40 -11.47
CA LEU A 73 -8.42 13.70 -11.78
C LEU A 73 -8.08 14.70 -10.67
N PRO A 74 -7.90 16.01 -10.99
CA PRO A 74 -7.68 17.01 -9.96
C PRO A 74 -8.91 17.13 -9.04
N ALA A 75 -8.71 17.11 -7.73
CA ALA A 75 -9.75 17.19 -6.70
C ALA A 75 -10.39 18.59 -6.56
N SER A 76 -10.57 19.30 -7.67
CA SER A 76 -11.23 20.61 -7.70
C SER A 76 -12.74 20.40 -7.78
N GLY A 77 -13.51 20.94 -6.82
CA GLY A 77 -14.96 20.73 -6.73
C GLY A 77 -15.78 21.23 -7.94
N ASN A 78 -15.17 21.98 -8.87
CA ASN A 78 -15.77 22.45 -10.11
C ASN A 78 -15.25 21.72 -11.36
N LEU A 79 -14.72 20.50 -11.22
CA LEU A 79 -14.18 19.76 -12.34
C LEU A 79 -15.28 19.29 -13.30
N ASP A 80 -15.19 19.71 -14.57
CA ASP A 80 -15.98 19.14 -15.65
C ASP A 80 -15.45 17.73 -15.99
N LEU A 81 -16.08 16.70 -15.40
CA LEU A 81 -15.69 15.30 -15.54
C LEU A 81 -15.61 14.87 -17.00
N GLN A 82 -16.54 15.38 -17.82
CA GLN A 82 -16.67 15.02 -19.22
C GLN A 82 -15.48 15.57 -20.02
N GLN A 83 -15.10 16.81 -19.76
CA GLN A 83 -13.91 17.38 -20.38
C GLN A 83 -12.63 16.68 -19.91
N ALA A 84 -12.53 16.36 -18.62
CA ALA A 84 -11.34 15.77 -18.03
C ALA A 84 -11.06 14.35 -18.52
N LEU A 85 -12.09 13.49 -18.57
CA LEU A 85 -11.98 12.12 -19.04
C LEU A 85 -11.76 12.06 -20.57
N THR A 86 -12.32 13.00 -21.33
CA THR A 86 -12.03 13.13 -22.78
C THR A 86 -10.56 13.44 -23.00
N ARG A 87 -9.97 14.35 -22.21
CA ARG A 87 -8.53 14.66 -22.28
C ARG A 87 -7.67 13.45 -21.91
N ALA A 88 -8.11 12.62 -20.97
CA ALA A 88 -7.46 11.38 -20.59
C ALA A 88 -7.71 10.22 -21.57
N SER A 89 -8.46 10.44 -22.65
CA SER A 89 -8.86 9.41 -23.62
C SER A 89 -9.55 8.20 -22.95
N TYR A 90 -10.36 8.45 -21.93
CA TYR A 90 -11.11 7.42 -21.21
C TYR A 90 -12.53 7.28 -21.78
N PRO A 91 -12.97 6.06 -22.18
CA PRO A 91 -14.28 5.86 -22.79
C PRO A 91 -15.41 6.04 -21.76
N MET A 92 -16.32 6.97 -22.03
CA MET A 92 -17.45 7.27 -21.14
C MET A 92 -18.68 6.45 -21.52
N VAL A 93 -18.78 5.23 -21.00
CA VAL A 93 -19.99 4.40 -21.13
C VAL A 93 -20.90 4.59 -19.91
N THR A 94 -20.32 4.56 -18.71
CA THR A 94 -20.97 4.93 -17.45
C THR A 94 -19.87 5.34 -16.47
N VAL A 95 -19.84 6.62 -16.08
CA VAL A 95 -18.84 7.14 -15.14
C VAL A 95 -19.54 7.94 -14.05
N GLN A 96 -19.15 7.71 -12.80
CA GLN A 96 -19.62 8.44 -11.64
C GLN A 96 -18.40 8.90 -10.85
N ALA A 97 -18.40 10.16 -10.41
CA ALA A 97 -17.40 10.66 -9.49
C ALA A 97 -18.07 10.93 -8.14
N ILE A 98 -17.42 10.49 -7.07
CA ILE A 98 -17.82 10.73 -5.69
C ILE A 98 -16.78 11.69 -5.12
N SER A 99 -17.19 12.93 -4.84
CA SER A 99 -16.34 13.95 -4.23
C SER A 99 -16.71 14.12 -2.78
N LEU A 100 -15.78 13.75 -1.89
CA LEU A 100 -15.94 13.90 -0.44
C LEU A 100 -15.14 15.10 0.03
N SER A 101 -15.75 15.93 0.89
CA SER A 101 -15.10 17.07 1.52
C SER A 101 -15.12 16.89 3.03
N GLY A 102 -13.97 17.04 3.69
CA GLY A 102 -13.85 16.92 5.15
C GLY A 102 -13.06 15.72 5.68
N PRO A 103 -13.13 14.50 5.08
CA PRO A 103 -12.29 13.39 5.52
C PRO A 103 -10.81 13.74 5.45
N ASN A 104 -10.09 13.54 6.55
CA ASN A 104 -8.67 13.85 6.64
C ASN A 104 -7.74 12.63 6.42
N ASN A 105 -8.31 11.43 6.22
CA ASN A 105 -7.57 10.19 5.94
C ASN A 105 -8.49 9.14 5.31
N ALA A 106 -7.90 8.10 4.70
CA ALA A 106 -8.58 7.05 3.94
C ALA A 106 -9.74 6.37 4.70
N ASP A 107 -9.55 5.99 5.97
CA ASP A 107 -10.59 5.35 6.77
C ASP A 107 -11.82 6.25 6.99
N ALA A 108 -11.61 7.56 7.16
CA ALA A 108 -12.70 8.52 7.30
C ALA A 108 -13.43 8.74 5.97
N ALA A 109 -12.68 8.71 4.86
CA ALA A 109 -13.26 8.83 3.52
C ALA A 109 -14.15 7.62 3.20
N LEU A 110 -13.68 6.40 3.47
CA LEU A 110 -14.47 5.19 3.22
C LEU A 110 -15.78 5.16 4.01
N LYS A 111 -15.78 5.62 5.26
CA LYS A 111 -17.00 5.70 6.09
C LYS A 111 -18.02 6.74 5.62
N ALA A 112 -17.59 7.71 4.81
CA ALA A 112 -18.45 8.77 4.30
C ALA A 112 -19.12 8.41 2.96
N VAL A 113 -18.82 7.24 2.40
CA VAL A 113 -19.43 6.66 1.19
C VAL A 113 -20.57 5.74 1.59
#